data_AF-A0A948PYN3-F1
#
_entry.id   AF-A0A948PYN3-F1
#
_cell.length_a   1.000
_cell.length_b   1.000
_cell.length_c   1.000
_cell.angle_alpha   90.00
_cell.angle_beta   90.00
_cell.angle_gamma   90.00
#
_symmetry.space_group_name_H-M   'P 1'
#
loop_
_entity.id
_entity.type
_entity.pdbx_description
1 polymer ?
#
loop_
_entity_poly.entity_id
_entity_poly.type
_entity_poly.pdbx_seq_one_letter_code
_entity_poly.pdbx_strand_id
1 'polypeptide(L)'
;QEIVETLLEWVDTDCLSLIVTSGGTGLSPTDVTPQAMEKVIDYPVPGIPEAMRAASLGKTPHAMLSRAMAGVRRGCLIINLPGSPGGVKDNLSVVLPALEHALSKLGGDTSDCAV
;
A
#
# COMPACT_ATOMS: atom_id res chain seq x y z
N GLN A 1 -3.24 16.38 -8.02
CA GLN A 1 -2.03 17.01 -7.45
C GLN A 1 -1.99 16.76 -5.95
N GLU A 2 -3.09 17.04 -5.25
CA GLU A 2 -3.24 16.84 -3.80
C GLU A 2 -2.69 15.51 -3.25
N ILE A 3 -3.04 14.34 -3.80
CA ILE A 3 -2.51 13.04 -3.29
C ILE A 3 -0.97 12.99 -3.31
N VAL A 4 -0.34 13.47 -4.38
CA VAL A 4 1.12 13.45 -4.52
C VAL A 4 1.76 14.35 -3.47
N GLU A 5 1.23 15.56 -3.31
CA GLU A 5 1.74 16.55 -2.37
C GLU A 5 1.61 16.05 -0.92
N THR A 6 0.46 15.48 -0.54
CA THR A 6 0.27 14.89 0.79
C THR A 6 1.22 13.73 1.05
N LEU A 7 1.41 12.82 0.09
CA LEU A 7 2.34 11.71 0.25
C LEU A 7 3.79 12.19 0.40
N LEU A 8 4.18 13.21 -0.36
CA LEU A 8 5.51 13.80 -0.24
C LEU A 8 5.71 14.48 1.12
N GLU A 9 4.73 15.27 1.58
CA GLU A 9 4.79 15.94 2.88
C GLU A 9 4.90 14.93 4.04
N TRP A 10 4.02 13.92 4.05
CA TRP A 10 4.01 12.91 5.11
C TRP A 10 5.30 12.08 5.18
N VAL A 11 5.94 11.84 4.04
CA VAL A 11 7.20 11.08 4.01
C VAL A 11 8.41 11.97 4.25
N ASP A 12 8.53 13.07 3.51
CA ASP A 12 9.76 13.86 3.47
C ASP A 12 9.85 14.87 4.62
N THR A 13 8.70 15.33 5.14
CA THR A 13 8.63 16.32 6.22
C THR A 13 8.24 15.65 7.53
N ASP A 14 7.11 14.93 7.57
CA ASP A 14 6.61 14.33 8.81
C ASP A 14 7.32 13.02 9.17
N CYS A 15 8.12 12.47 8.25
CA CYS A 15 8.96 11.30 8.45
C CYS A 15 8.16 10.06 8.92
N LEU A 16 6.93 9.88 8.41
CA LEU A 16 6.11 8.72 8.75
C LEU A 16 6.73 7.42 8.24
N SER A 17 6.67 6.35 9.04
CA SER A 17 7.17 5.03 8.63
C SER A 17 6.15 4.20 7.84
N LEU A 18 4.87 4.51 7.97
CA LEU A 18 3.77 3.80 7.30
C LEU A 18 2.68 4.79 6.88
N ILE A 19 2.25 4.70 5.63
CA ILE A 19 1.07 5.38 5.11
C ILE A 19 0.11 4.34 4.54
N VAL A 20 -1.15 4.42 4.95
CA VAL A 20 -2.24 3.60 4.40
C VAL A 20 -3.27 4.53 3.79
N THR A 21 -3.51 4.39 2.49
CA THR A 21 -4.57 5.12 1.79
C THR A 21 -5.79 4.23 1.61
N SER A 22 -6.97 4.83 1.44
CA SER A 22 -8.22 4.09 1.20
C SER A 22 -9.00 4.76 0.07
N GLY A 23 -9.36 3.97 -0.95
CA GLY A 23 -10.12 4.45 -2.11
C GLY A 23 -9.27 4.91 -3.29
N GLY A 24 -9.93 5.19 -4.40
CA GLY A 24 -9.28 5.62 -5.64
C GLY A 24 -8.48 4.54 -6.38
N THR A 25 -8.74 3.26 -6.09
CA THR A 25 -8.02 2.09 -6.65
C THR A 25 -8.83 1.28 -7.67
N GLY A 26 -10.03 1.73 -8.05
CA GLY A 26 -10.86 1.08 -9.05
C GLY A 26 -10.51 1.47 -10.50
N LEU A 27 -11.52 1.40 -11.36
CA LEU A 27 -11.44 1.72 -12.79
C LEU A 27 -12.17 3.01 -13.17
N SER A 28 -12.71 3.76 -12.20
CA SER A 28 -13.30 5.08 -12.48
C SER A 28 -12.24 6.02 -13.03
N PRO A 29 -12.57 6.96 -13.94
CA PRO A 29 -11.64 8.01 -14.36
C PRO A 29 -11.04 8.83 -13.21
N THR A 30 -11.73 8.87 -12.07
CA THR A 30 -11.28 9.56 -10.85
C THR A 30 -10.44 8.68 -9.92
N ASP A 31 -10.38 7.38 -10.16
CA ASP A 31 -9.56 6.46 -9.38
C ASP A 31 -8.10 6.62 -9.80
N VAL A 32 -7.37 7.51 -9.13
CA VAL A 32 -6.00 7.91 -9.51
C VAL A 32 -4.96 7.66 -8.42
N THR A 33 -5.34 7.05 -7.29
CA THR A 33 -4.43 6.80 -6.15
C THR A 33 -3.17 6.04 -6.57
N PRO A 34 -3.25 4.94 -7.36
CA PRO A 34 -2.05 4.23 -7.79
C PRO A 34 -1.13 5.08 -8.67
N GLN A 35 -1.68 5.84 -9.63
CA GLN A 35 -0.87 6.71 -10.51
C GLN A 35 -0.24 7.89 -9.77
N ALA A 36 -0.90 8.40 -8.73
CA ALA A 36 -0.30 9.39 -7.85
C ALA A 36 0.86 8.78 -7.07
N MET A 37 0.66 7.58 -6.53
CA MET A 37 1.67 6.86 -5.77
C MET A 37 2.90 6.47 -6.61
N GLU A 38 2.70 6.03 -7.86
CA GLU A 38 3.79 5.68 -8.79
C GLU A 38 4.76 6.85 -9.04
N LYS A 39 4.29 8.09 -8.92
CA LYS A 39 5.13 9.29 -9.07
C LYS A 39 5.98 9.62 -7.84
N VAL A 40 5.67 9.04 -6.68
CA VAL A 40 6.33 9.39 -5.40
C VAL A 40 7.21 8.27 -4.86
N ILE A 41 6.91 7.00 -5.14
CA ILE A 41 7.69 5.89 -4.61
C ILE A 41 9.07 5.79 -5.25
N ASP A 42 10.04 5.34 -4.47
CA ASP A 42 11.37 5.00 -4.96
C ASP A 42 11.35 3.64 -5.66
N TYR A 43 10.61 2.67 -5.12
CA TYR A 43 10.41 1.36 -5.72
C TYR A 43 9.07 0.71 -5.31
N PRO A 44 8.48 -0.13 -6.17
CA PRO A 44 7.25 -0.86 -5.87
C PRO A 44 7.51 -2.10 -5.00
N VAL A 45 6.48 -2.50 -4.24
CA VAL A 45 6.44 -3.76 -3.50
C VAL A 45 5.24 -4.59 -4.01
N PRO A 46 5.38 -5.32 -5.13
CA PRO A 46 4.25 -5.96 -5.81
C PRO A 46 3.62 -7.12 -5.03
N GLY A 47 4.36 -7.78 -4.14
CA GLY A 47 3.86 -8.92 -3.36
C GLY A 47 2.70 -8.57 -2.42
N ILE A 48 2.66 -7.35 -1.88
CA ILE A 48 1.57 -6.88 -1.00
C ILE A 48 0.23 -6.82 -1.75
N PRO A 49 0.10 -6.05 -2.86
CA PRO A 49 -1.15 -5.98 -3.59
C PRO A 49 -1.51 -7.31 -4.28
N GLU A 50 -0.54 -8.16 -4.61
CA GLU A 50 -0.79 -9.53 -5.08
C GLU A 50 -1.48 -10.39 -4.01
N ALA A 51 -0.95 -10.44 -2.79
CA ALA A 51 -1.54 -11.20 -1.69
C ALA A 51 -2.95 -10.69 -1.33
N MET A 52 -3.11 -9.36 -1.28
CA MET A 52 -4.39 -8.68 -1.07
C MET A 52 -5.44 -9.08 -2.11
N ARG A 53 -5.09 -9.02 -3.41
CA ARG A 53 -5.99 -9.44 -4.50
C ARG A 53 -6.28 -10.93 -4.44
N ALA A 54 -5.29 -11.79 -4.19
CA ALA A 54 -5.47 -13.24 -4.09
C ALA A 54 -6.46 -13.60 -2.98
N ALA A 55 -6.32 -13.01 -1.79
CA ALA A 55 -7.24 -13.21 -0.69
C ALA A 55 -8.66 -12.70 -1.01
N SER A 56 -8.76 -11.53 -1.64
CA SER A 56 -10.04 -10.93 -2.02
C SER A 56 -10.74 -11.70 -3.16
N LEU A 57 -9.99 -12.32 -4.07
CA LEU A 57 -10.50 -13.15 -5.17
C LEU A 57 -11.23 -14.39 -4.67
N GLY A 58 -10.83 -14.93 -3.52
CA GLY A 58 -11.56 -16.02 -2.85
C GLY A 58 -12.97 -15.61 -2.38
N LYS A 59 -13.27 -14.31 -2.31
CA LYS A 59 -14.55 -13.76 -1.87
C LYS A 59 -15.38 -13.18 -3.01
N THR A 60 -14.73 -12.56 -4.00
CA THR A 60 -15.43 -11.94 -5.12
C THR A 60 -14.53 -11.86 -6.36
N PRO A 61 -15.03 -12.19 -7.57
CA PRO A 61 -14.24 -12.07 -8.79
C PRO A 61 -13.85 -10.62 -9.08
N HIS A 62 -14.64 -9.63 -8.62
CA HIS A 62 -14.38 -8.20 -8.82
C HIS A 62 -13.04 -7.73 -8.24
N ALA A 63 -12.44 -8.49 -7.31
CA ALA A 63 -11.14 -8.16 -6.74
C ALA A 63 -10.03 -8.05 -7.80
N MET A 64 -10.15 -8.73 -8.95
CA MET A 64 -9.18 -8.61 -10.05
C MET A 64 -9.11 -7.19 -10.65
N LEU A 65 -10.16 -6.38 -10.48
CA LEU A 65 -10.25 -5.04 -11.06
C LEU A 65 -9.54 -3.98 -10.22
N SER A 66 -9.16 -4.31 -8.98
CA SER A 66 -8.45 -3.36 -8.12
C SER A 66 -7.03 -3.14 -8.61
N ARG A 67 -6.69 -1.87 -8.80
CA ARG A 67 -5.36 -1.38 -9.15
C ARG A 67 -4.55 -0.94 -7.93
N ALA A 68 -4.95 -1.38 -6.73
CA ALA A 68 -4.20 -1.12 -5.50
C ALA A 68 -2.73 -1.52 -5.67
N MET A 69 -1.83 -0.69 -5.15
CA MET A 69 -0.39 -0.92 -5.15
C MET A 69 0.20 -0.68 -3.76
N ALA A 70 1.43 -1.17 -3.59
CA ALA A 70 2.28 -0.85 -2.45
C ALA A 70 3.68 -0.52 -2.95
N GLY A 71 4.42 0.26 -2.17
CA GLY A 71 5.72 0.77 -2.56
C GLY A 71 6.38 1.49 -1.40
N VAL A 72 7.66 1.79 -1.57
CA VAL A 72 8.46 2.42 -0.53
C VAL A 72 8.95 3.78 -1.02
N ARG A 73 8.98 4.75 -0.12
CA ARG A 73 9.67 6.03 -0.30
C ARG A 73 10.48 6.35 0.95
N ARG A 74 11.80 6.54 0.86
CA ARG A 74 12.68 6.96 1.96
C ARG A 74 12.49 6.18 3.28
N GLY A 75 12.25 4.86 3.20
CA GLY A 75 11.98 4.04 4.37
C GLY A 75 10.54 4.08 4.89
N CYS A 76 9.65 4.86 4.26
CA CYS A 76 8.21 4.79 4.49
C CYS A 76 7.58 3.72 3.60
N LEU A 77 6.83 2.79 4.19
CA LEU A 77 5.97 1.88 3.44
C LEU A 77 4.63 2.56 3.15
N ILE A 78 4.20 2.55 1.89
CA ILE A 78 2.91 3.09 1.48
C ILE A 78 2.06 1.93 0.91
N ILE A 79 0.80 1.81 1.34
CA ILE A 79 -0.13 0.75 0.90
C ILE A 79 -1.46 1.39 0.52
N ASN A 80 -1.97 1.08 -0.67
CA ASN A 80 -3.34 1.48 -1.05
C ASN A 80 -4.34 0.39 -0.72
N LEU A 81 -5.35 0.70 0.08
CA LEU A 81 -6.48 -0.19 0.37
C LEU A 81 -7.70 0.16 -0.49
N PRO A 82 -8.64 -0.78 -0.68
CA PRO A 82 -9.93 -0.51 -1.31
C PRO A 82 -10.72 0.55 -0.54
N GLY A 83 -11.65 1.26 -1.20
CA GLY A 83 -12.44 2.31 -0.55
C GLY A 83 -13.61 1.82 0.32
N SER A 84 -14.02 0.56 0.19
CA SER A 84 -15.12 0.02 0.99
C SER A 84 -14.62 -0.41 2.39
N PRO A 85 -15.39 -0.15 3.48
CA PRO A 85 -14.97 -0.55 4.83
C PRO A 85 -14.65 -2.04 4.97
N GLY A 86 -15.45 -2.91 4.30
CA GLY A 86 -15.18 -4.34 4.25
C GLY A 86 -13.88 -4.66 3.51
N GLY A 87 -13.63 -4.01 2.36
CA GLY A 87 -12.40 -4.18 1.60
C GLY A 87 -11.16 -3.74 2.37
N VAL A 88 -11.23 -2.62 3.10
CA VAL A 88 -10.17 -2.17 4.01
C VAL A 88 -9.87 -3.24 5.05
N LYS A 89 -10.87 -3.69 5.80
CA LYS A 89 -10.70 -4.67 6.88
C LYS A 89 -10.10 -5.98 6.37
N ASP A 90 -10.61 -6.46 5.25
CA ASP A 90 -10.18 -7.72 4.64
C ASP A 90 -8.76 -7.66 4.07
N ASN A 91 -8.36 -6.54 3.48
CA ASN A 91 -7.04 -6.42 2.88
C ASN A 91 -5.99 -6.06 3.93
N LEU A 92 -6.33 -5.25 4.93
CA LEU A 92 -5.43 -4.93 6.03
C LEU A 92 -5.07 -6.20 6.82
N SER A 93 -6.03 -7.09 7.09
CA SER A 93 -5.75 -8.34 7.81
C SER A 93 -4.77 -9.27 7.07
N VAL A 94 -4.69 -9.20 5.75
CA VAL A 94 -3.72 -9.95 4.94
C VAL A 94 -2.30 -9.40 5.11
N VAL A 95 -2.16 -8.08 5.25
CA VAL A 95 -0.84 -7.42 5.30
C VAL A 95 -0.29 -7.31 6.72
N LEU A 96 -1.16 -7.20 7.73
CA LEU A 96 -0.78 -7.04 9.14
C LEU A 96 0.32 -8.00 9.62
N PRO A 97 0.30 -9.31 9.29
CA PRO A 97 1.33 -10.24 9.77
C PRO A 97 2.75 -9.92 9.27
N ALA A 98 2.88 -9.29 8.10
CA ALA A 98 4.17 -8.93 7.52
C ALA A 98 4.61 -7.50 7.88
N LEU A 99 3.70 -6.69 8.45
CA LEU A 99 3.89 -5.25 8.58
C LEU A 99 5.00 -4.89 9.57
N GLU A 100 5.04 -5.56 10.73
CA GLU A 100 6.08 -5.32 11.74
C GLU A 100 7.48 -5.57 11.18
N HIS A 101 7.67 -6.71 10.50
CA HIS A 101 8.95 -7.05 9.87
C HIS A 101 9.33 -6.05 8.78
N ALA A 102 8.38 -5.68 7.91
CA ALA A 102 8.62 -4.71 6.84
C ALA A 102 9.06 -3.35 7.40
N LEU A 103 8.40 -2.85 8.45
CA LEU A 103 8.74 -1.58 9.08
C LEU A 103 10.08 -1.64 9.82
N SER A 104 10.39 -2.74 10.50
CA SER A 104 11.72 -2.95 11.12
C SER A 104 12.84 -2.85 10.08
N LYS A 105 12.67 -3.55 8.96
CA LYS A 105 13.63 -3.55 7.85
C LYS A 105 13.84 -2.18 7.24
N LEU A 106 12.76 -1.45 6.98
CA LEU A 106 12.83 -0.10 6.43
C LEU A 106 13.40 0.91 7.44
N GLY A 107 13.24 0.65 8.74
CA GLY A 107 13.86 1.40 9.84
C GLY A 107 15.35 1.13 10.04
N GLY A 108 15.97 0.24 9.25
CA GLY A 108 17.41 -0.05 9.30
C GLY A 108 17.79 -1.31 10.07
N ASP A 109 16.84 -2.19 10.42
CA ASP A 109 17.14 -3.47 11.05
C ASP A 109 17.83 -4.45 10.09
N THR A 110 18.99 -4.96 10.52
CA THR A 110 19.84 -5.86 9.73
C THR A 110 19.56 -7.35 9.97
N SER A 111 18.67 -7.71 10.90
CA SER A 111 18.33 -9.09 11.26
C SER A 111 17.79 -9.92 10.09
N ASP A 112 18.31 -11.13 9.80
CA ASP A 112 17.97 -11.88 8.59
C ASP A 112 16.46 -12.14 8.36
N CYS A 113 16.05 -12.19 7.08
CA CYS A 113 14.65 -12.38 6.66
C CYS A 113 14.13 -13.83 6.81
N ALA A 114 14.97 -14.76 7.27
CA ALA A 114 14.60 -16.16 7.43
C ALA A 114 14.23 -16.42 8.90
N VAL A 115 12.92 -16.47 9.18
CA VAL A 115 12.36 -17.11 10.37
C VAL A 115 11.41 -18.20 9.91
#